data_AF-A0A8A6LUL0-F1
#
_entry.id   AF-A0A8A6LUL0-F1
#
_cell.length_a   1.000
_cell.length_b   1.000
_cell.length_c   1.000
_cell.angle_alpha   90.00
_cell.angle_beta   90.00
_cell.angle_gamma   90.00
#
_symmetry.space_group_name_H-M   'P 1'
#
loop_
_entity.id
_entity.type
_entity.pdbx_description
1 polymer ?
#
loop_
_entity_poly.entity_id
_entity_poly.type
_entity_poly.pdbx_seq_one_letter_code
_entity_poly.pdbx_strand_id
1 'polypeptide(L)'
;ALLNGFAFLLACIFLKDSHHSHGGTGKPVRIKPFVLLRLDDALRGLGALFAVFFIIQLIGQVPAALWVIYGEDRFQWNTATVGLSLAAFGATHAIFQAFVTGPLSSRLGERRTLLFGMAADATGFVLLAFATQGWMVFPILLL
;
A
#
# COMPACT_ATOMS: atom_id res chain seq x y z
N ALA A 1 -6.23 13.37 18.82
CA ALA A 1 -6.67 12.76 20.09
C ALA A 1 -8.12 12.24 20.02
N LEU A 2 -9.11 13.08 19.65
CA LEU A 2 -10.52 12.68 19.62
C LEU A 2 -10.86 11.52 18.67
N LEU A 3 -10.33 11.54 17.44
CA LEU A 3 -10.51 10.44 16.48
C LEU A 3 -9.91 9.11 16.96
N ASN A 4 -8.73 9.16 17.61
CA ASN A 4 -8.10 7.96 18.19
C ASN A 4 -8.89 7.43 19.39
N GLY A 5 -9.43 8.33 20.23
CA GLY A 5 -10.31 7.93 21.33
C GLY A 5 -11.62 7.30 20.85
N PHE A 6 -12.21 7.86 19.79
CA PHE A 6 -13.40 7.28 19.15
C PHE A 6 -13.10 5.91 18.51
N ALA A 7 -11.97 5.77 17.81
CA ALA A 7 -11.53 4.49 17.26
C ALA A 7 -11.32 3.44 18.37
N PHE A 8 -10.74 3.84 19.51
CA PHE A 8 -10.59 2.97 20.68
C PHE A 8 -11.93 2.55 21.28
N LEU A 9 -12.90 3.48 21.38
CA LEU A 9 -14.24 3.16 21.86
C LEU A 9 -15.00 2.22 20.92
N LEU A 10 -14.91 2.46 19.61
CA LEU A 10 -15.46 1.56 18.60
C LEU A 10 -14.81 0.18 18.68
N ALA A 11 -13.50 0.12 18.88
CA ALA A 11 -12.79 -1.13 19.11
C ALA A 11 -13.35 -1.86 20.34
N CYS A 12 -13.47 -1.20 21.51
CA CYS A 12 -14.01 -1.84 22.71
C CYS A 12 -15.47 -2.30 22.56
N ILE A 13 -16.28 -1.66 21.71
CA ILE A 13 -17.70 -1.99 21.53
C ILE A 13 -17.91 -3.07 20.45
N PHE A 14 -17.18 -2.98 19.33
CA PHE A 14 -17.39 -3.84 18.16
C PHE A 14 -16.43 -5.03 18.07
N LEU A 15 -15.21 -4.95 18.63
CA LEU A 15 -14.34 -6.11 18.75
C LEU A 15 -14.87 -6.99 19.89
N LYS A 16 -15.82 -7.85 19.55
CA LYS A 16 -16.15 -9.01 20.37
C LYS A 16 -14.87 -9.83 20.53
N ASP A 17 -14.47 -10.08 21.78
CA ASP A 17 -13.31 -10.90 22.11
C ASP A 17 -13.33 -12.17 21.26
N SER A 18 -12.40 -12.25 20.31
CA SER A 18 -12.30 -13.36 19.35
C SER A 18 -11.77 -14.63 20.03
N HIS A 19 -11.46 -14.54 21.32
CA HIS A 19 -11.00 -15.64 22.13
C HIS A 19 -12.17 -16.61 22.39
N HIS A 20 -12.44 -17.46 21.40
CA HIS A 20 -13.10 -18.75 21.61
C HIS A 20 -12.18 -19.59 22.52
N SER A 21 -12.26 -19.32 23.82
CA SER A 21 -11.74 -20.22 24.85
C SER A 21 -12.54 -21.52 24.74
N HIS A 22 -12.08 -22.43 23.87
CA HIS A 22 -12.49 -23.82 23.95
C HIS A 22 -12.07 -24.27 25.35
N GLY A 23 -13.06 -24.54 26.20
CA GLY A 23 -12.92 -24.97 27.59
C GLY A 23 -12.22 -26.32 27.71
N GLY A 24 -10.95 -26.37 27.31
CA GLY A 24 -10.07 -27.52 27.40
C GLY A 24 -8.90 -27.15 28.28
N THR A 25 -8.65 -28.00 29.27
CA THR A 25 -7.45 -28.12 30.11
C THR A 25 -6.18 -28.29 29.27
N GLY A 26 -5.79 -27.26 28.51
CA GLY A 26 -4.64 -27.26 27.60
C GLY A 26 -3.39 -26.72 28.29
N LYS A 27 -2.36 -27.55 28.40
CA LYS A 27 -1.01 -27.16 28.82
C LYS A 27 -0.55 -25.93 28.02
N PRO A 28 0.17 -24.96 28.62
CA PRO A 28 0.68 -23.80 27.90
C PRO A 28 1.56 -24.27 26.74
N VAL A 29 1.05 -24.16 25.52
CA VAL A 29 1.83 -24.44 24.31
C VAL A 29 2.81 -23.29 24.15
N ARG A 30 4.06 -23.52 24.56
CA ARG A 30 5.16 -22.58 24.34
C ARG A 30 5.51 -22.58 22.86
N ILE A 31 4.78 -21.80 22.07
CA ILE A 31 5.12 -21.55 20.67
C ILE A 31 6.47 -20.82 20.67
N LYS A 32 7.51 -21.50 20.18
CA LYS A 32 8.83 -20.90 20.01
C LYS A 32 8.78 -20.07 18.72
N PRO A 33 8.83 -18.73 18.78
CA PRO A 33 8.65 -17.87 17.60
C PRO A 33 9.64 -18.18 16.47
N PHE A 34 10.83 -18.68 16.82
CA PHE A 34 11.90 -19.02 15.89
C PHE A 34 11.80 -20.42 15.25
N VAL A 35 10.84 -21.26 15.66
CA VAL A 35 10.59 -22.55 14.97
C VAL A 35 9.90 -22.33 13.62
N LEU A 36 9.17 -21.21 13.48
CA LEU A 36 8.59 -20.76 12.22
C LEU A 36 9.65 -20.44 11.16
N LEU A 37 10.89 -20.11 11.58
CA LEU A 37 12.04 -19.81 10.71
C LEU A 37 12.77 -21.06 10.19
N ARG A 38 12.35 -22.28 10.56
CA ARG A 38 12.99 -23.55 10.16
C ARG A 38 12.23 -24.33 9.10
N LEU A 39 11.14 -23.79 8.55
CA LEU A 39 10.45 -24.35 7.39
C LEU A 39 11.10 -23.82 6.10
N ASP A 40 12.34 -24.23 5.85
CA ASP A 40 13.23 -23.59 4.87
C ASP A 40 12.62 -23.49 3.45
N ASP A 41 11.89 -24.49 2.98
CA ASP A 41 11.27 -24.47 1.64
C ASP A 41 10.01 -23.58 1.55
N ALA A 42 9.18 -23.55 2.59
CA ALA A 42 8.01 -22.68 2.64
C ALA A 42 8.41 -21.20 2.87
N LEU A 43 9.45 -20.98 3.68
CA LEU A 43 10.04 -19.67 3.94
C LEU A 43 10.81 -19.12 2.74
N ARG A 44 11.37 -19.96 1.88
CA ARG A 44 12.11 -19.48 0.71
C ARG A 44 11.19 -18.83 -0.32
N GLY A 45 10.04 -19.45 -0.59
CA GLY A 45 8.99 -18.85 -1.43
C GLY A 45 8.34 -17.63 -0.79
N LEU A 46 8.01 -17.72 0.50
CA LEU A 46 7.43 -16.61 1.26
C LEU A 46 8.40 -15.44 1.44
N GLY A 47 9.69 -15.71 1.63
CA GLY A 47 10.75 -14.73 1.80
C GLY A 47 11.00 -13.93 0.51
N ALA A 48 10.94 -14.58 -0.66
CA ALA A 48 10.96 -13.88 -1.93
C ALA A 48 9.74 -12.97 -2.09
N LEU A 49 8.55 -13.41 -1.68
CA LEU A 49 7.33 -12.59 -1.70
C LEU A 49 7.45 -11.37 -0.77
N PHE A 50 7.96 -11.56 0.44
CA PHE A 50 8.25 -10.48 1.39
C PHE A 50 9.27 -9.50 0.86
N ALA A 51 10.35 -9.98 0.23
CA ALA A 51 11.36 -9.11 -0.36
C ALA A 51 10.76 -8.26 -1.49
N VAL A 52 9.97 -8.87 -2.38
CA VAL A 52 9.26 -8.15 -3.46
C VAL A 52 8.30 -7.11 -2.87
N PHE A 53 7.47 -7.51 -1.91
CA PHE A 53 6.54 -6.59 -1.24
C PHE A 53 7.29 -5.44 -0.56
N PHE A 54 8.38 -5.73 0.15
CA PHE A 54 9.21 -4.73 0.80
C PHE A 54 9.79 -3.74 -0.20
N ILE A 55 10.32 -4.21 -1.32
CA ILE A 55 10.88 -3.34 -2.37
C ILE A 55 9.79 -2.43 -2.95
N ILE A 56 8.62 -2.98 -3.28
CA ILE A 56 7.48 -2.19 -3.80
C ILE A 56 7.06 -1.13 -2.77
N GLN A 57 6.90 -1.53 -1.51
CA GLN A 57 6.51 -0.61 -0.44
C GLN A 57 7.56 0.47 -0.21
N LEU A 58 8.84 0.14 -0.29
CA LEU A 58 9.95 1.08 -0.13
C LEU A 58 9.93 2.13 -1.26
N ILE A 59 9.76 1.69 -2.51
CA ILE A 59 9.65 2.59 -3.67
C ILE A 59 8.41 3.48 -3.53
N GLY A 60 7.28 2.91 -3.09
CA GLY A 60 6.04 3.65 -2.86
C GLY A 60 6.13 4.73 -1.77
N GLN A 61 7.15 4.71 -0.91
CA GLN A 61 7.39 5.80 0.05
C GLN A 61 8.06 7.03 -0.59
N VAL A 62 8.69 6.90 -1.76
CA VAL A 62 9.41 8.00 -2.41
C VAL A 62 8.47 9.17 -2.74
N PRO A 63 7.31 8.96 -3.41
CA PRO A 63 6.34 10.04 -3.60
C PRO A 63 5.82 10.58 -2.27
N ALA A 64 5.53 9.73 -1.30
CA ALA A 64 4.99 10.18 0.00
C ALA A 64 5.92 11.17 0.71
N ALA A 65 7.24 10.99 0.60
CA ALA A 65 8.23 11.88 1.20
C ALA A 65 8.56 13.11 0.36
N LEU A 66 8.58 12.98 -0.98
CA LEU A 66 9.14 14.00 -1.87
C LEU A 66 8.10 14.78 -2.68
N TRP A 67 6.85 14.33 -2.76
CA TRP A 67 5.85 14.92 -3.67
C TRP A 67 5.67 16.43 -3.49
N VAL A 68 5.55 16.87 -2.23
CA VAL A 68 5.35 18.28 -1.90
C VAL A 68 6.56 19.11 -2.33
N ILE A 69 7.77 18.69 -1.93
CA ILE A 69 9.02 19.39 -2.22
C ILE A 69 9.28 19.43 -3.72
N TYR A 70 9.05 18.31 -4.41
CA TYR A 70 9.18 18.23 -5.87
C TYR A 70 8.18 19.14 -6.59
N GLY A 71 6.92 19.14 -6.18
CA GLY A 71 5.89 20.01 -6.77
C GLY A 71 6.16 21.50 -6.54
N GLU A 72 6.62 21.86 -5.35
CA GLU A 72 7.01 23.23 -5.00
C GLU A 72 8.24 23.68 -5.81
N ASP A 73 9.33 22.91 -5.82
CA ASP A 73 10.57 23.29 -6.50
C ASP A 73 10.39 23.33 -8.03
N ARG A 74 9.82 22.26 -8.61
CA ARG A 74 9.73 22.07 -10.07
C ARG A 74 8.63 22.90 -10.73
N PHE A 75 7.45 22.97 -10.10
CA PHE A 75 6.24 23.54 -10.70
C PHE A 75 5.71 24.77 -9.97
N GLN A 76 6.40 25.20 -8.90
CA GLN A 76 6.00 26.35 -8.08
C GLN A 76 4.58 26.21 -7.55
N TRP A 77 4.20 24.97 -7.21
CA TRP A 77 2.88 24.69 -6.66
C TRP A 77 2.72 25.32 -5.30
N ASN A 78 1.54 25.88 -5.05
CA ASN A 78 1.15 26.30 -3.72
C ASN A 78 0.54 25.12 -2.95
N THR A 79 0.39 25.28 -1.62
CA THR A 79 -0.16 24.24 -0.74
C THR A 79 -1.54 23.74 -1.16
N ALA A 80 -2.38 24.61 -1.73
CA ALA A 80 -3.72 24.24 -2.21
C ALA A 80 -3.65 23.29 -3.41
N THR A 81 -2.73 23.54 -4.36
CA THR A 81 -2.53 22.70 -5.55
C THR A 81 -1.97 21.33 -5.15
N VAL A 82 -1.00 21.31 -4.22
CA VAL A 82 -0.48 20.07 -3.64
C VAL A 82 -1.60 19.26 -2.98
N GLY A 83 -2.41 19.89 -2.11
CA GLY A 83 -3.53 19.25 -1.44
C GLY A 83 -4.56 18.69 -2.41
N LEU A 84 -4.92 19.44 -3.45
CA LEU A 84 -5.85 18.99 -4.48
C LEU A 84 -5.28 17.80 -5.28
N SER A 85 -3.98 17.83 -5.60
CA SER A 85 -3.30 16.73 -6.30
C SER A 85 -3.30 15.44 -5.48
N LEU A 86 -3.04 15.53 -4.16
CA LEU A 86 -3.06 14.38 -3.25
C LEU A 86 -4.49 13.85 -3.05
N ALA A 87 -5.48 14.73 -3.00
CA ALA A 87 -6.89 14.33 -2.95
C ALA A 87 -7.30 13.59 -4.23
N ALA A 88 -6.93 14.11 -5.40
CA ALA A 88 -7.17 13.48 -6.69
C ALA A 88 -6.46 12.11 -6.81
N PHE A 89 -5.21 12.02 -6.34
CA PHE A 89 -4.47 10.76 -6.26
C PHE A 89 -5.19 9.74 -5.37
N GLY A 90 -5.55 10.13 -4.15
CA GLY A 90 -6.27 9.24 -3.22
C GLY A 90 -7.62 8.77 -3.76
N ALA A 91 -8.37 9.65 -4.42
CA ALA A 91 -9.64 9.30 -5.06
C ALA A 91 -9.44 8.31 -6.21
N THR A 92 -8.48 8.57 -7.09
CA THR A 92 -8.14 7.69 -8.21
C THR A 92 -7.68 6.32 -7.69
N HIS A 93 -6.77 6.31 -6.71
CA HIS A 93 -6.29 5.08 -6.10
C HIS A 93 -7.44 4.26 -5.49
N ALA A 94 -8.35 4.91 -4.77
CA ALA A 94 -9.53 4.23 -4.21
C ALA A 94 -10.43 3.62 -5.30
N ILE A 95 -10.65 4.33 -6.41
CA ILE A 95 -11.43 3.83 -7.56
C ILE A 95 -10.74 2.61 -8.20
N PHE A 96 -9.44 2.69 -8.48
CA PHE A 96 -8.70 1.57 -9.06
C PHE A 96 -8.64 0.37 -8.11
N GLN A 97 -8.47 0.61 -6.81
CA GLN A 97 -8.47 -0.43 -5.80
C GLN A 97 -9.85 -1.12 -5.71
N ALA A 98 -10.94 -0.35 -5.73
CA ALA A 98 -12.30 -0.89 -5.62
C ALA A 98 -12.78 -1.61 -6.88
N PHE A 99 -12.49 -1.08 -8.07
CA PHE A 99 -13.12 -1.54 -9.31
C PHE A 99 -12.17 -2.25 -10.28
N VAL A 100 -10.87 -1.94 -10.26
CA VAL A 100 -9.92 -2.47 -11.27
C VAL A 100 -9.15 -3.66 -10.72
N THR A 101 -8.68 -3.58 -9.47
CA THR A 101 -7.75 -4.56 -8.90
C THR A 101 -8.30 -5.99 -8.89
N GLY A 102 -9.54 -6.20 -8.43
CA GLY A 102 -10.19 -7.52 -8.37
C GLY A 102 -10.44 -8.15 -9.75
N PRO A 103 -11.14 -7.45 -10.67
CA PRO A 103 -11.37 -7.96 -12.02
C PRO A 103 -10.10 -8.18 -12.82
N LEU A 104 -9.09 -7.31 -12.67
CA LEU A 104 -7.81 -7.45 -13.38
C LEU A 104 -7.03 -8.67 -12.88
N SER A 105 -6.96 -8.88 -11.56
CA SER A 105 -6.31 -10.05 -10.96
C SER A 105 -6.98 -11.36 -11.36
N SER A 106 -8.32 -11.40 -11.40
CA SER A 106 -9.05 -12.61 -11.81
C SER A 106 -8.88 -12.95 -13.30
N ARG A 107 -8.67 -11.94 -14.17
CA ARG A 107 -8.50 -12.15 -15.62
C ARG A 107 -7.06 -12.44 -16.03
N LEU A 108 -6.07 -11.73 -15.48
CA LEU A 108 -4.66 -11.85 -15.87
C LEU A 108 -3.85 -12.77 -14.95
N GLY A 109 -4.39 -13.09 -13.77
CA GLY A 109 -3.67 -13.74 -12.68
C GLY A 109 -2.85 -12.74 -11.85
N GLU A 110 -2.55 -13.13 -10.61
CA GLU A 110 -1.89 -12.27 -9.62
C GLU A 110 -0.51 -11.79 -10.11
N ARG A 111 0.32 -12.70 -10.63
CA ARG A 111 1.70 -12.38 -11.06
C ARG A 111 1.73 -11.37 -12.21
N ARG A 112 0.86 -11.51 -13.22
CA ARG A 112 0.82 -10.59 -14.36
C ARG A 112 0.24 -9.24 -13.96
N THR A 113 -0.75 -9.24 -13.07
CA THR A 113 -1.34 -8.01 -12.52
C THR A 113 -0.30 -7.20 -11.75
N LEU A 114 0.51 -7.87 -10.91
CA LEU A 114 1.63 -7.23 -10.22
C LEU A 114 2.66 -6.64 -11.20
N LEU A 115 3.07 -7.40 -12.21
CA LEU A 115 4.02 -6.91 -13.23
C LEU A 115 3.46 -5.73 -14.03
N PHE A 116 2.17 -5.73 -14.34
CA PHE A 116 1.51 -4.63 -15.04
C PHE A 116 1.49 -3.37 -14.17
N GLY A 117 1.14 -3.50 -12.88
CA GLY A 117 1.21 -2.40 -11.93
C GLY A 117 2.63 -1.82 -11.79
N MET A 118 3.65 -2.69 -11.66
CA MET A 118 5.05 -2.25 -11.62
C MET A 118 5.48 -1.53 -12.90
N ALA A 119 5.04 -2.01 -14.08
CA ALA A 119 5.37 -1.37 -15.35
C ALA A 119 4.68 0.00 -15.49
N ALA A 120 3.43 0.11 -15.04
CA ALA A 120 2.69 1.37 -15.02
C ALA A 120 3.36 2.38 -14.08
N ASP A 121 3.71 1.97 -12.86
CA ASP A 121 4.40 2.78 -11.86
C ASP A 121 5.77 3.25 -12.36
N ALA A 122 6.58 2.34 -12.92
CA ALA A 122 7.87 2.70 -13.52
C ALA A 122 7.71 3.69 -14.69
N THR A 123 6.70 3.51 -15.53
CA THR A 123 6.40 4.44 -16.62
C THR A 123 5.96 5.80 -16.08
N GLY A 124 5.14 5.82 -15.02
CA GLY A 124 4.72 7.02 -14.32
C GLY A 124 5.90 7.83 -13.80
N PHE A 125 6.84 7.19 -13.11
CA PHE A 125 8.08 7.85 -12.64
C PHE A 125 8.94 8.39 -13.78
N VAL A 126 9.09 7.65 -14.87
CA VAL A 126 9.84 8.12 -16.05
C VAL A 126 9.16 9.35 -16.65
N LEU A 127 7.84 9.31 -16.86
CA LEU A 127 7.09 10.45 -17.39
C LEU A 127 7.17 11.65 -16.45
N LEU A 128 7.13 11.43 -15.14
CA LEU A 128 7.28 12.49 -14.14
C LEU A 128 8.66 13.14 -14.22
N ALA A 129 9.73 12.35 -14.44
CA ALA A 129 11.08 12.90 -14.60
C ALA A 129 11.19 13.85 -15.81
N PHE A 130 10.45 13.57 -16.89
CA PHE A 130 10.39 14.43 -18.08
C PHE A 130 9.29 15.49 -18.02
N ALA A 131 8.46 15.52 -16.97
CA ALA A 131 7.39 16.51 -16.85
C ALA A 131 7.99 17.91 -16.71
N THR A 132 7.60 18.80 -17.63
CA THR A 132 8.04 20.20 -17.65
C THR A 132 6.96 21.17 -17.17
N GLN A 133 5.70 20.73 -17.16
CA GLN A 133 4.55 21.56 -16.81
C GLN A 133 3.69 20.85 -15.75
N GLY A 134 3.20 21.59 -14.76
CA GLY A 134 2.45 21.00 -13.64
C GLY A 134 1.16 20.29 -14.05
N TRP A 135 0.52 20.70 -15.16
CA TRP A 135 -0.68 20.02 -15.65
C TRP A 135 -0.42 18.59 -16.15
N MET A 136 0.82 18.28 -16.55
CA MET A 136 1.21 16.95 -17.03
C MET A 136 1.17 15.90 -15.91
N VAL A 137 1.19 16.34 -14.65
CA VAL A 137 1.16 15.44 -13.49
C VAL A 137 -0.20 14.75 -13.36
N PHE A 138 -1.31 15.43 -13.68
CA PHE A 138 -2.65 14.84 -13.56
C PHE A 138 -2.90 13.58 -14.40
N PRO A 139 -2.55 13.54 -15.71
CA PRO A 139 -2.67 12.30 -16.48
C PRO A 139 -1.66 11.24 -16.03
N ILE A 140 -0.49 11.63 -15.52
CA ILE A 140 0.52 10.68 -14.99
C ILE A 140 0.01 9.99 -13.72
N LEU A 141 -0.80 10.66 -12.89
CA LEU A 141 -1.41 10.07 -11.68
C LEU A 141 -2.39 8.91 -11.98
N LEU A 142 -2.78 8.71 -13.24
CA LEU A 142 -3.64 7.59 -13.66
C LEU A 142 -2.84 6.31 -13.97
N LEU A 143 -1.51 6.40 -14.06
CA LEU A 143 -0.60 5.27 -14.27
C LEU A 143 -0.14 4.71 -12.92
#